data_AF-A0A3T0KM99-F1
#
_entry.id   AF-A0A3T0KM99-F1
#
_cell.length_a   1.000
_cell.length_b   1.000
_cell.length_c   1.000
_cell.angle_alpha   90.00
_cell.angle_beta   90.00
_cell.angle_gamma   90.00
#
_symmetry.space_group_name_H-M   'P 1'
#
loop_
_entity.id
_entity.type
_entity.pdbx_description
1 polymer ?
#
loop_
_entity_poly.entity_id
_entity_poly.type
_entity_poly.pdbx_seq_one_letter_code
_entity_poly.pdbx_strand_id
1 'polypeptide(L)'
;MEIEIGYFPRYYYSPQPNAGGHFPFAIDGELPLYVFSMDGFYLPDCNEDFVPLWMENIKAFPVYFCAEIPSYWKEEYEELCGKCNIKYKYLSNNSRFSVSVTEIIDINQFREIFPIFISIGSSNDLVIWSTNKDFFRVEEREWKGNWEGKIGEVVVVKIGKEKSVFWIGYDGHSIVALSDNTDFSTYETICETLPPFVKPTKCEYE
;
A
#
# COMPACT_ATOMS: atom_id res chain seq x y z
N MET A 1 13.77 -2.47 -15.50
CA MET A 1 12.61 -3.20 -14.96
C MET A 1 11.42 -2.81 -15.81
N GLU A 2 10.67 -3.78 -16.33
CA GLU A 2 9.47 -3.53 -17.14
C GLU A 2 8.26 -3.54 -16.21
N ILE A 3 7.38 -2.55 -16.34
CA ILE A 3 6.18 -2.41 -15.50
C ILE A 3 5.00 -2.12 -16.41
N GLU A 4 3.89 -2.82 -16.20
CA GLU A 4 2.62 -2.54 -16.86
C GLU A 4 1.79 -1.61 -15.98
N ILE A 5 1.21 -0.55 -16.57
CA ILE A 5 0.41 0.44 -15.85
C ILE A 5 -0.97 0.50 -16.48
N GLY A 6 -1.99 0.21 -15.67
CA GLY A 6 -3.39 0.22 -16.08
C GLY A 6 -4.29 0.89 -15.06
N TYR A 7 -5.31 1.61 -15.52
CA TYR A 7 -6.32 2.20 -14.65
C TYR A 7 -7.47 1.23 -14.42
N PHE A 8 -7.83 1.00 -13.16
CA PHE A 8 -9.00 0.20 -12.83
C PHE A 8 -10.29 0.95 -13.20
N PRO A 9 -11.19 0.32 -13.97
CA PRO A 9 -12.52 0.87 -14.18
C PRO A 9 -13.28 1.02 -12.86
N ARG A 10 -14.14 2.03 -12.75
CA ARG A 10 -14.85 2.31 -11.49
C ARG A 10 -15.65 1.12 -10.94
N TYR A 11 -16.16 0.25 -11.81
CA TYR A 11 -16.95 -0.93 -11.43
C TYR A 11 -16.13 -2.07 -10.83
N TYR A 12 -14.79 -2.02 -10.93
CA TYR A 12 -13.90 -3.03 -10.33
C TYR A 12 -13.88 -2.92 -8.79
N TYR A 13 -13.94 -1.71 -8.23
CA TYR A 13 -13.68 -1.50 -6.80
C TYR A 13 -14.84 -0.84 -6.04
N SER A 14 -14.92 -1.16 -4.74
CA SER A 14 -15.95 -0.70 -3.81
C SER A 14 -15.32 -0.08 -2.57
N PRO A 15 -16.01 0.85 -1.87
CA PRO A 15 -15.59 1.30 -0.54
C PRO A 15 -15.56 0.20 0.52
N GLN A 16 -16.28 -0.90 0.30
CA GLN A 16 -16.37 -2.01 1.25
C GLN A 16 -15.14 -2.92 1.13
N PRO A 17 -14.61 -3.41 2.28
CA PRO A 17 -13.50 -4.35 2.28
C PRO A 17 -13.94 -5.68 1.66
N ASN A 18 -13.12 -6.25 0.80
CA ASN A 18 -13.44 -7.45 0.03
C ASN A 18 -12.36 -8.52 0.17
N ALA A 19 -12.68 -9.59 0.89
CA ALA A 19 -11.78 -10.71 1.09
C ALA A 19 -11.69 -11.54 -0.20
N GLY A 20 -10.53 -11.54 -0.84
CA GLY A 20 -10.31 -12.22 -2.12
C GLY A 20 -10.86 -11.47 -3.35
N GLY A 21 -11.43 -10.28 -3.15
CA GLY A 21 -11.66 -9.30 -4.23
C GLY A 21 -10.57 -8.24 -4.22
N HIS A 22 -10.78 -7.09 -4.87
CA HIS A 22 -9.67 -6.16 -5.13
C HIS A 22 -9.04 -5.52 -3.90
N PHE A 23 -9.82 -4.96 -2.97
CA PHE A 23 -9.24 -4.26 -1.82
C PHE A 23 -9.60 -4.96 -0.51
N PRO A 24 -8.61 -5.50 0.23
CA PRO A 24 -8.82 -6.10 1.54
C PRO A 24 -8.93 -5.06 2.67
N PHE A 25 -9.20 -3.79 2.34
CA PHE A 25 -9.37 -2.68 3.27
C PHE A 25 -10.58 -1.83 2.87
N ALA A 26 -11.14 -1.08 3.82
CA ALA A 26 -12.28 -0.21 3.56
C ALA A 26 -11.83 1.20 3.17
N ILE A 27 -12.60 1.89 2.32
CA ILE A 27 -12.36 3.27 1.93
C ILE A 27 -13.48 4.14 2.50
N ASP A 28 -13.11 5.14 3.29
CA ASP A 28 -14.01 6.18 3.76
C ASP A 28 -13.68 7.52 3.10
N GLY A 29 -14.71 8.32 2.82
CA GLY A 29 -14.60 9.62 2.17
C GLY A 29 -15.08 9.60 0.73
N GLU A 30 -14.52 10.50 -0.08
CA GLU A 30 -14.74 10.48 -1.52
C GLU A 30 -13.99 9.30 -2.14
N LEU A 31 -14.58 8.74 -3.19
CA LEU A 31 -13.93 7.67 -3.93
C LEU A 31 -12.77 8.25 -4.73
N PRO A 32 -11.62 7.56 -4.74
CA PRO A 32 -10.44 8.03 -5.46
C PRO A 32 -10.74 8.17 -6.94
N LEU A 33 -10.33 9.30 -7.52
CA LEU A 33 -10.47 9.61 -8.94
C LEU A 33 -9.54 8.75 -9.80
N TYR A 34 -8.33 8.48 -9.31
CA TYR A 34 -7.29 7.77 -10.04
C TYR A 34 -6.95 6.50 -9.29
N VAL A 35 -7.39 5.37 -9.84
CA VAL A 35 -7.02 4.05 -9.34
C VAL A 35 -6.29 3.29 -10.43
N PHE A 36 -5.03 2.95 -10.17
CA PHE A 36 -4.20 2.25 -11.14
C PHE A 36 -3.35 1.18 -10.47
N SER A 37 -3.04 0.12 -11.21
CA SER A 37 -2.03 -0.86 -10.82
C SER A 37 -0.73 -0.57 -11.56
N MET A 38 0.37 -0.90 -10.90
CA MET A 38 1.64 -1.15 -11.54
C MET A 38 1.95 -2.64 -11.35
N ASP A 39 1.93 -3.39 -12.45
CA ASP A 39 2.16 -4.83 -12.49
C ASP A 39 3.51 -5.15 -13.16
N GLY A 40 3.85 -6.43 -13.28
CA GLY A 40 5.02 -6.88 -14.04
C GLY A 40 6.31 -7.00 -13.21
N PHE A 41 6.18 -6.95 -11.88
CA PHE A 41 7.28 -7.25 -10.96
C PHE A 41 6.84 -8.29 -9.93
N TYR A 42 7.78 -9.11 -9.47
CA TYR A 42 7.56 -10.06 -8.38
C TYR A 42 8.38 -9.57 -7.19
N LEU A 43 7.73 -9.10 -6.13
CA LEU A 43 8.40 -8.82 -4.87
C LEU A 43 8.63 -10.16 -4.14
N PRO A 44 9.88 -10.64 -3.95
CA PRO A 44 11.09 -9.85 -3.68
C PRO A 44 12.15 -9.80 -4.80
N ASP A 45 11.96 -10.49 -5.92
CA ASP A 45 12.96 -10.58 -7.01
C ASP A 45 13.07 -9.28 -7.86
N CYS A 46 12.23 -8.29 -7.60
CA CYS A 46 12.31 -7.00 -8.26
C CYS A 46 13.49 -6.16 -7.74
N ASN A 47 13.79 -5.06 -8.44
CA ASN A 47 14.77 -4.12 -7.92
C ASN A 47 14.22 -3.46 -6.64
N GLU A 48 14.81 -3.78 -5.49
CA GLU A 48 14.41 -3.28 -4.16
C GLU A 48 14.44 -1.74 -4.07
N ASP A 49 15.22 -1.06 -4.91
CA ASP A 49 15.26 0.39 -4.99
C ASP A 49 14.07 1.01 -5.76
N PHE A 50 13.21 0.22 -6.41
CA PHE A 50 12.08 0.76 -7.17
C PHE A 50 11.17 1.65 -6.33
N VAL A 51 10.55 1.09 -5.30
CA VAL A 51 9.58 1.82 -4.47
C VAL A 51 10.26 2.93 -3.65
N PRO A 52 11.43 2.71 -3.00
CA PRO A 52 12.15 3.79 -2.33
C PRO A 52 12.46 4.99 -3.23
N LEU A 53 12.99 4.75 -4.45
CA LEU A 53 13.33 5.82 -5.38
C LEU A 53 12.08 6.45 -5.99
N TRP A 54 11.02 5.69 -6.21
CA TRP A 54 9.74 6.24 -6.66
C TRP A 54 9.15 7.21 -5.63
N MET A 55 9.18 6.82 -4.34
CA MET A 55 8.75 7.69 -3.23
C MET A 55 9.63 8.93 -3.10
N GLU A 56 10.94 8.83 -3.34
CA GLU A 56 11.84 9.98 -3.38
C GLU A 56 11.51 10.94 -4.55
N ASN A 57 11.28 10.41 -5.76
CA ASN A 57 10.95 11.19 -6.95
C ASN A 57 9.69 12.05 -6.77
N ILE A 58 8.65 11.47 -6.15
CA ILE A 58 7.39 12.21 -5.87
C ILE A 58 7.47 13.04 -4.59
N LYS A 59 8.63 13.11 -3.92
CA LYS A 59 8.85 13.84 -2.67
C LYS A 59 7.86 13.41 -1.58
N ALA A 60 7.65 12.10 -1.46
CA ALA A 60 6.63 11.50 -0.60
C ALA A 60 6.91 11.63 0.91
N PHE A 61 8.17 11.84 1.30
CA PHE A 61 8.57 11.76 2.70
C PHE A 61 8.04 12.93 3.55
N PRO A 62 7.53 12.68 4.77
CA PRO A 62 7.44 11.38 5.43
C PRO A 62 6.32 10.48 4.87
N VAL A 63 6.59 9.17 4.81
CA VAL A 63 5.65 8.13 4.40
C VAL A 63 5.16 7.36 5.63
N TYR A 64 3.88 7.02 5.65
CA TYR A 64 3.24 6.28 6.73
C TYR A 64 2.77 4.92 6.22
N PHE A 65 3.44 3.84 6.64
CA PHE A 65 3.02 2.47 6.34
C PHE A 65 2.02 2.00 7.39
N CYS A 66 0.90 1.44 6.96
CA CYS A 66 -0.02 0.66 7.80
C CYS A 66 0.06 -0.80 7.36
N ALA A 67 0.45 -1.69 8.27
CA ALA A 67 0.62 -3.10 7.98
C ALA A 67 0.02 -3.99 9.06
N GLU A 68 -0.57 -5.11 8.64
CA GLU A 68 -0.89 -6.23 9.52
C GLU A 68 0.41 -7.00 9.77
N ILE A 69 1.05 -6.75 10.92
CA ILE A 69 2.30 -7.41 11.31
C ILE A 69 1.95 -8.76 11.94
N PRO A 70 2.27 -9.90 11.29
CA PRO A 70 1.99 -11.21 11.87
C PRO A 70 2.74 -11.40 13.18
N SER A 71 2.16 -12.14 14.13
CA SER A 71 2.75 -12.32 15.46
C SER A 71 4.17 -12.89 15.44
N TYR A 72 4.49 -13.71 14.43
CA TYR A 72 5.82 -14.30 14.24
C TYR A 72 6.85 -13.34 13.60
N TRP A 73 6.43 -12.23 12.99
CA TRP A 73 7.32 -11.17 12.47
C TRP A 73 7.50 -10.01 13.46
N LYS A 74 6.65 -9.94 14.50
CA LYS A 74 6.55 -8.77 15.38
C LYS A 74 7.88 -8.40 16.03
N GLU A 75 8.58 -9.36 16.63
CA GLU A 75 9.85 -9.09 17.33
C GLU A 75 10.91 -8.53 16.37
N GLU A 76 11.07 -9.14 15.19
CA GLU A 76 12.01 -8.70 14.17
C GLU A 76 11.66 -7.30 13.64
N TYR A 77 10.37 -7.03 13.41
CA TYR A 77 9.86 -5.72 13.02
C TYR A 77 10.17 -4.64 14.08
N GLU A 78 9.91 -4.91 15.36
CA GLU A 78 10.14 -3.96 16.44
C GLU A 78 11.65 -3.71 16.66
N GLU A 79 12.48 -4.76 16.57
CA GLU A 79 13.93 -4.65 16.66
C GLU A 79 14.50 -3.79 15.52
N LEU A 80 14.06 -4.03 14.29
CA LEU A 80 14.49 -3.24 13.13
C LEU A 80 14.06 -1.78 13.26
N CYS A 81 12.82 -1.54 13.70
CA CYS A 81 12.36 -0.17 13.97
C CYS A 81 13.24 0.53 15.02
N GLY A 82 13.58 -0.17 16.10
CA GLY A 82 14.47 0.34 17.14
C GLY A 82 15.88 0.66 16.62
N LYS A 83 16.49 -0.24 15.83
CA LYS A 83 17.81 -0.05 15.23
C LYS A 83 17.88 1.14 14.28
N CYS A 84 16.84 1.33 13.48
CA CYS A 84 16.78 2.36 12.44
C CYS A 84 16.12 3.68 12.94
N ASN A 85 15.79 3.76 14.24
CA ASN A 85 15.10 4.90 14.84
C ASN A 85 13.79 5.26 14.11
N ILE A 86 13.05 4.23 13.72
CA ILE A 86 11.77 4.33 13.03
C ILE A 86 10.67 4.31 14.08
N LYS A 87 9.77 5.30 14.01
CA LYS A 87 8.64 5.39 14.93
C LYS A 87 7.49 4.55 14.43
N TYR A 88 6.81 3.87 15.35
CA TYR A 88 5.58 3.16 15.05
C TYR A 88 4.57 3.23 16.19
N LYS A 89 3.30 2.95 15.88
CA LYS A 89 2.22 2.78 16.86
C LYS A 89 1.31 1.65 16.42
N TYR A 90 0.79 0.89 17.36
CA TYR A 90 -0.26 -0.09 17.08
C TYR A 90 -1.64 0.57 17.09
N LEU A 91 -2.42 0.32 16.05
CA LEU A 91 -3.84 0.69 15.98
C LEU A 91 -4.72 -0.40 16.60
N SER A 92 -4.32 -1.66 16.43
CA SER A 92 -4.95 -2.82 17.03
C SER A 92 -3.92 -3.91 17.32
N ASN A 93 -4.27 -4.83 18.20
CA ASN A 93 -3.43 -5.96 18.53
C ASN A 93 -4.30 -7.17 18.91
N ASN A 94 -4.15 -8.28 18.19
CA ASN A 94 -4.82 -9.53 18.47
C ASN A 94 -3.80 -10.69 18.52
N SER A 95 -4.25 -11.92 18.74
CA SER A 95 -3.36 -13.07 18.89
C SER A 95 -2.66 -13.51 17.59
N ARG A 96 -3.15 -13.08 16.42
CA ARG A 96 -2.62 -13.44 15.11
C ARG A 96 -1.70 -12.37 14.54
N PHE A 97 -2.08 -11.11 14.67
CA PHE A 97 -1.33 -9.98 14.14
C PHE A 97 -1.57 -8.70 14.94
N SER A 98 -0.72 -7.71 14.73
CA SER A 98 -0.90 -6.34 15.19
C SER A 98 -0.99 -5.41 13.98
N VAL A 99 -1.99 -4.53 13.91
CA VAL A 99 -2.02 -3.47 12.88
C VAL A 99 -1.11 -2.34 13.35
N SER A 100 0.01 -2.12 12.65
CA SER A 100 0.99 -1.08 12.98
C SER A 100 0.97 0.05 11.96
N VAL A 101 1.07 1.29 12.43
CA VAL A 101 1.40 2.46 11.60
C VAL A 101 2.84 2.90 11.88
N THR A 102 3.66 2.88 10.85
CA THR A 102 5.11 3.15 10.87
C THR A 102 5.41 4.44 10.12
N GLU A 103 6.11 5.38 10.75
CA GLU A 103 6.51 6.68 10.17
C GLU A 103 7.93 6.59 9.63
N ILE A 104 8.07 6.69 8.31
CA ILE A 104 9.33 6.63 7.57
C ILE A 104 9.68 8.05 7.10
N ILE A 105 10.74 8.63 7.63
CA ILE A 105 11.02 10.07 7.43
C ILE A 105 11.94 10.35 6.23
N ASP A 106 12.67 9.34 5.73
CA ASP A 106 13.59 9.48 4.62
C ASP A 106 13.83 8.15 3.89
N ILE A 107 14.57 8.23 2.79
CA ILE A 107 14.91 7.08 1.93
C ILE A 107 15.77 6.03 2.65
N ASN A 108 16.60 6.41 3.62
CA ASN A 108 17.44 5.45 4.33
C ASN A 108 16.59 4.58 5.24
N GLN A 109 15.68 5.19 6.02
CA GLN A 109 14.71 4.44 6.81
C GLN A 109 13.83 3.55 5.92
N PHE A 110 13.41 4.06 4.76
CA PHE A 110 12.61 3.29 3.82
C PHE A 110 13.35 2.02 3.36
N ARG A 111 14.59 2.16 2.90
CA ARG A 111 15.40 1.02 2.41
C ARG A 111 15.60 -0.06 3.47
N GLU A 112 15.77 0.33 4.74
CA GLU A 112 15.97 -0.64 5.82
C GLU A 112 14.69 -1.44 6.12
N ILE A 113 13.54 -0.78 6.22
CA ILE A 113 12.29 -1.43 6.67
C ILE A 113 11.48 -2.08 5.55
N PHE A 114 11.62 -1.58 4.31
CA PHE A 114 10.76 -2.00 3.21
C PHE A 114 10.86 -3.50 2.85
N PRO A 115 12.01 -4.18 2.97
CA PRO A 115 12.08 -5.63 2.79
C PRO A 115 11.14 -6.44 3.71
N ILE A 116 10.92 -5.99 4.96
CA ILE A 116 9.93 -6.61 5.84
C ILE A 116 8.51 -6.39 5.29
N PHE A 117 8.19 -5.17 4.86
CA PHE A 117 6.87 -4.85 4.31
C PHE A 117 6.59 -5.61 3.00
N ILE A 118 7.59 -5.78 2.14
CA ILE A 118 7.51 -6.66 0.98
C ILE A 118 7.16 -8.08 1.42
N SER A 119 7.91 -8.65 2.36
CA SER A 119 7.75 -10.04 2.77
C SER A 119 6.35 -10.31 3.34
N ILE A 120 5.82 -9.36 4.12
CA ILE A 120 4.47 -9.38 4.66
C ILE A 120 3.43 -9.26 3.53
N GLY A 121 3.56 -8.25 2.66
CA GLY A 121 2.62 -8.02 1.55
C GLY A 121 2.56 -9.17 0.55
N SER A 122 3.72 -9.73 0.18
CA SER A 122 3.81 -10.91 -0.68
C SER A 122 3.25 -12.18 -0.03
N SER A 123 3.09 -12.19 1.30
CA SER A 123 2.40 -13.27 2.05
C SER A 123 0.89 -13.05 2.14
N ASN A 124 0.35 -12.04 1.42
CA ASN A 124 -1.06 -11.63 1.39
C ASN A 124 -1.59 -11.03 2.70
N ASP A 125 -0.73 -10.68 3.65
CA ASP A 125 -1.08 -9.81 4.78
C ASP A 125 -1.15 -8.35 4.29
N LEU A 126 -2.01 -7.53 4.90
CA LEU A 126 -2.22 -6.17 4.43
C LEU A 126 -0.97 -5.30 4.64
N VAL A 127 -0.48 -4.69 3.56
CA VAL A 127 0.54 -3.63 3.61
C VAL A 127 0.13 -2.49 2.69
N ILE A 128 -0.18 -1.35 3.29
CA ILE A 128 -0.55 -0.11 2.60
C ILE A 128 0.27 1.06 3.12
N TRP A 129 0.47 2.10 2.31
CA TRP A 129 1.13 3.31 2.77
C TRP A 129 0.57 4.57 2.14
N SER A 130 0.76 5.70 2.81
CA SER A 130 0.31 7.02 2.37
C SER A 130 1.35 8.07 2.70
N THR A 131 1.36 9.17 1.95
CA THR A 131 2.16 10.38 2.26
C THR A 131 1.49 11.27 3.30
N ASN A 132 0.29 10.91 3.77
CA ASN A 132 -0.47 11.69 4.72
C ASN A 132 -0.48 11.05 6.12
N LYS A 133 -0.24 11.86 7.14
CA LYS A 133 -0.36 11.45 8.54
C LYS A 133 -1.82 11.19 8.93
N ASP A 134 -2.01 10.31 9.92
CA ASP A 134 -3.31 9.99 10.53
C ASP A 134 -4.38 9.61 9.50
N PHE A 135 -3.93 8.84 8.50
CA PHE A 135 -4.72 8.39 7.36
C PHE A 135 -5.41 7.04 7.59
N PHE A 136 -4.89 6.26 8.54
CA PHE A 136 -5.32 4.90 8.83
C PHE A 136 -6.00 4.80 10.18
N ARG A 137 -7.05 3.99 10.23
CA ARG A 137 -7.72 3.58 11.47
C ARG A 137 -8.19 2.14 11.33
N VAL A 138 -8.62 1.57 12.43
CA VAL A 138 -9.14 0.21 12.49
C VAL A 138 -10.58 0.27 13.01
N GLU A 139 -11.50 -0.40 12.33
CA GLU A 139 -12.92 -0.45 12.68
C GLU A 139 -13.50 -1.85 12.41
N GLU A 140 -14.63 -2.17 13.03
CA GLU A 140 -15.43 -3.33 12.64
C GLU A 140 -16.28 -2.99 11.42
N ARG A 141 -16.14 -3.77 10.34
CA ARG A 141 -16.95 -3.64 9.12
C ARG A 141 -17.44 -5.02 8.67
N GLU A 142 -18.56 -5.03 7.96
CA GLU A 142 -19.01 -6.23 7.24
C GLU A 142 -18.12 -6.42 6.00
N TRP A 143 -17.55 -7.62 5.87
CA TRP A 143 -16.74 -8.01 4.73
C TRP A 143 -17.60 -8.41 3.52
N LYS A 144 -17.05 -8.22 2.32
CA LYS A 144 -17.54 -8.78 1.05
C LYS A 144 -16.62 -9.91 0.55
N GLY A 145 -17.05 -10.57 -0.52
CA GLY A 145 -16.29 -11.66 -1.16
C GLY A 145 -16.32 -12.94 -0.34
N ASN A 146 -15.16 -13.58 -0.15
CA ASN A 146 -15.04 -14.86 0.53
C ASN A 146 -15.55 -14.85 1.98
N TRP A 147 -15.62 -13.66 2.59
CA TRP A 147 -16.08 -13.45 3.98
C TRP A 147 -17.42 -12.71 4.05
N GLU A 148 -18.22 -12.75 2.98
CA GLU A 148 -19.50 -12.05 2.93
C GLU A 148 -20.39 -12.29 4.16
N GLY A 149 -20.90 -11.21 4.75
CA GLY A 149 -21.76 -11.22 5.93
C GLY A 149 -21.03 -11.36 7.28
N LYS A 150 -19.71 -11.56 7.28
CA LYS A 150 -18.91 -11.56 8.51
C LYS A 150 -18.56 -10.13 8.92
N ILE A 151 -18.75 -9.81 10.19
CA ILE A 151 -18.24 -8.58 10.80
C ILE A 151 -16.88 -8.87 11.40
N GLY A 152 -15.88 -8.05 11.09
CA GLY A 152 -14.54 -8.20 11.62
C GLY A 152 -13.74 -6.91 11.55
N GLU A 153 -12.60 -6.92 12.22
CA GLU A 153 -11.62 -5.85 12.20
C GLU A 153 -11.12 -5.60 10.77
N VAL A 154 -11.11 -4.33 10.35
CA VAL A 154 -10.70 -3.87 9.03
C VAL A 154 -9.90 -2.59 9.16
N VAL A 155 -8.81 -2.48 8.39
CA VAL A 155 -8.15 -1.20 8.18
C VAL A 155 -9.01 -0.33 7.27
N VAL A 156 -9.30 0.88 7.73
CA VAL A 156 -10.06 1.89 7.00
C VAL A 156 -9.11 3.01 6.59
N VAL A 157 -9.09 3.31 5.29
CA VAL A 157 -8.33 4.41 4.70
C VAL A 157 -9.23 5.61 4.46
N LYS A 158 -8.78 6.82 4.83
CA LYS A 158 -9.55 8.05 4.61
C LYS A 158 -9.07 8.80 3.37
N ILE A 159 -9.66 8.49 2.23
CA ILE A 159 -9.37 9.19 0.97
C ILE A 159 -10.05 10.56 0.94
N GLY A 160 -9.37 11.53 0.34
CA GLY A 160 -9.87 12.87 0.08
C GLY A 160 -8.87 13.62 -0.79
N LYS A 161 -9.20 14.88 -1.08
CA LYS A 161 -8.45 15.72 -2.01
C LYS A 161 -6.93 15.68 -1.80
N GLU A 162 -6.19 15.46 -2.89
CA GLU A 162 -4.72 15.44 -2.94
C GLU A 162 -4.07 14.36 -2.06
N LYS A 163 -4.81 13.32 -1.68
CA LYS A 163 -4.26 12.19 -0.93
C LYS A 163 -4.04 10.98 -1.83
N SER A 164 -3.05 10.19 -1.47
CA SER A 164 -2.75 8.92 -2.13
C SER A 164 -2.57 7.82 -1.09
N VAL A 165 -3.04 6.63 -1.42
CA VAL A 165 -2.70 5.40 -0.72
C VAL A 165 -2.22 4.38 -1.73
N PHE A 166 -1.19 3.66 -1.35
CA PHE A 166 -0.57 2.63 -2.15
C PHE A 166 -0.70 1.30 -1.39
N TRP A 167 -0.84 0.21 -2.11
CA TRP A 167 -1.07 -1.12 -1.57
C TRP A 167 -0.17 -2.11 -2.30
N ILE A 168 0.50 -2.99 -1.55
CA ILE A 168 1.14 -4.17 -2.13
C ILE A 168 0.03 -5.16 -2.47
N GLY A 169 -0.22 -5.35 -3.76
CA GLY A 169 -1.23 -6.26 -4.27
C GLY A 169 -0.97 -7.71 -3.88
N TYR A 170 -1.97 -8.57 -4.09
CA TYR A 170 -1.84 -9.99 -3.78
C TYR A 170 -0.60 -10.62 -4.42
N ASP A 171 0.02 -11.53 -3.67
CA ASP A 171 1.23 -12.26 -3.99
C ASP A 171 2.45 -11.36 -4.29
N GLY A 172 2.37 -10.05 -3.97
CA GLY A 172 3.43 -9.08 -4.24
C GLY A 172 3.66 -8.82 -5.73
N HIS A 173 2.65 -9.10 -6.57
CA HIS A 173 2.74 -8.96 -8.03
C HIS A 173 2.54 -7.53 -8.53
N SER A 174 2.00 -6.67 -7.66
CA SER A 174 1.65 -5.33 -8.06
C SER A 174 1.72 -4.33 -6.92
N ILE A 175 1.77 -3.06 -7.29
CA ILE A 175 1.50 -1.94 -6.40
C ILE A 175 0.29 -1.23 -6.97
N VAL A 176 -0.80 -1.22 -6.21
CA VAL A 176 -2.00 -0.49 -6.57
C VAL A 176 -1.99 0.85 -5.87
N ALA A 177 -2.25 1.91 -6.60
CA ALA A 177 -2.40 3.26 -6.09
C ALA A 177 -3.85 3.71 -6.21
N LEU A 178 -4.37 4.30 -5.15
CA LEU A 178 -5.65 5.01 -5.09
C LEU A 178 -5.33 6.46 -4.74
N SER A 179 -5.64 7.39 -5.64
CA SER A 179 -5.21 8.77 -5.52
C SER A 179 -6.22 9.78 -6.06
N ASP A 180 -6.22 10.96 -5.44
CA ASP A 180 -6.82 12.20 -5.95
C ASP A 180 -5.75 13.22 -6.37
N ASN A 181 -4.48 12.83 -6.44
CA ASN A 181 -3.39 13.67 -6.94
C ASN A 181 -3.31 13.60 -8.47
N THR A 182 -3.28 14.77 -9.11
CA THR A 182 -3.16 14.93 -10.56
C THR A 182 -1.85 14.41 -11.15
N ASP A 183 -0.81 14.25 -10.34
CA ASP A 183 0.44 13.58 -10.75
C ASP A 183 0.21 12.13 -11.18
N PHE A 184 -0.94 11.55 -10.80
CA PHE A 184 -1.35 10.20 -11.18
C PHE A 184 -2.60 10.19 -12.08
N SER A 185 -2.92 11.31 -12.74
CA SER A 185 -4.15 11.45 -13.51
C SER A 185 -4.14 10.78 -14.88
N THR A 186 -2.96 10.58 -15.46
CA THR A 186 -2.77 9.90 -16.74
C THR A 186 -1.57 8.97 -16.71
N TYR A 187 -1.50 8.06 -17.68
CA TYR A 187 -0.34 7.20 -17.88
C TYR A 187 0.96 8.02 -18.00
N GLU A 188 0.94 9.11 -18.78
CA GLU A 188 2.10 9.97 -19.02
C GLU A 188 2.58 10.65 -17.74
N THR A 189 1.65 11.18 -16.92
CA THR A 189 1.99 11.82 -15.64
C THR A 189 2.56 10.80 -14.65
N ILE A 190 2.01 9.58 -14.60
CA ILE A 190 2.61 8.50 -13.79
C ILE A 190 4.04 8.20 -14.27
N CYS A 191 4.27 8.08 -15.58
CA CYS A 191 5.60 7.79 -16.13
C CYS A 191 6.66 8.82 -15.72
N GLU A 192 6.29 10.09 -15.58
CA GLU A 192 7.18 11.16 -15.12
C GLU A 192 7.61 11.00 -13.65
N THR A 193 6.86 10.24 -12.86
CA THR A 193 7.20 9.97 -11.45
C THR A 193 8.21 8.82 -11.29
N LEU A 194 8.30 7.92 -12.26
CA LEU A 194 9.02 6.66 -12.11
C LEU A 194 10.54 6.83 -12.13
N PRO A 195 11.30 5.97 -11.45
CA PRO A 195 12.75 5.96 -11.54
C PRO A 195 13.24 5.69 -12.98
N PRO A 196 14.40 6.26 -13.40
CA PRO A 196 14.87 6.17 -14.80
C PRO A 196 15.12 4.76 -15.36
N PHE A 197 15.29 3.76 -14.49
CA PHE A 197 15.51 2.36 -14.89
C PHE A 197 14.21 1.58 -15.12
N VAL A 198 13.06 2.19 -14.82
CA VAL A 198 11.73 1.64 -15.08
C VAL A 198 11.35 1.92 -16.51
N LYS A 199 10.87 0.89 -17.20
CA LYS A 199 10.35 0.95 -18.56
C LYS A 199 8.86 0.67 -18.48
N PRO A 200 8.02 1.71 -18.36
CA PRO A 200 6.58 1.53 -18.27
C PRO A 200 6.00 1.16 -19.65
N THR A 201 5.00 0.29 -19.63
CA THR A 201 4.10 0.00 -20.74
C THR A 201 2.66 0.23 -20.27
N LYS A 202 1.81 0.74 -21.16
CA LYS A 202 0.40 0.93 -20.85
C LYS A 202 -0.35 -0.39 -21.03
N CYS A 203 -1.18 -0.77 -20.06
CA CYS A 203 -2.16 -1.84 -20.19
C CYS A 203 -3.58 -1.30 -19.97
N GLU A 204 -4.58 -2.05 -20.42
CA GLU A 204 -5.99 -1.72 -20.27
C GLU A 204 -6.69 -2.90 -19.59
N TYR A 205 -7.46 -2.62 -18.54
CA TYR A 205 -8.33 -3.62 -17.92
C TYR A 205 -9.70 -3.59 -18.60
N GLU A 206 -10.19 -4.77 -18.97
CA GLU A 206 -11.48 -4.97 -19.64
C GLU A 206 -12.69 -4.88 -18.70
#